data_AF-A0A1F5VQH2-F1
#
_entry.id   AF-A0A1F5VQH2-F1
#
_cell.length_a   1.000
_cell.length_b   1.000
_cell.length_c   1.000
_cell.angle_alpha   90.00
_cell.angle_beta   90.00
_cell.angle_gamma   90.00
#
_symmetry.space_group_name_H-M   'P 1'
#
loop_
_entity.id
_entity.type
_entity.pdbx_description
1 polymer ?
#
loop_
_entity_poly.entity_id
_entity_poly.type
_entity_poly.pdbx_seq_one_letter_code
_entity_poly.pdbx_strand_id
1 'polypeptide(L)'
;MKNFHERMDILHPLSKEAIVKVLGLGKEEIPLVPEDMARELTVTFYPEETNTINKNLRDFGDKLKATLISIGVHVIPYEEALMPVSYKYIILRYLKSAFHSIRILVGELLSLQDHKHRITLGILSHIKIKKKVKSGVRVITIGERPTGYLPMDNVMSFTNNPIVTILDMPAGINNDTDFHKHFDTAAKLFAYHMTNLVICVGENNWILYSMNASHPIYPLEKDFEKSILYSLIPKLSAPIRPPMISEFIVKQRTLDINDNDHGPFVEDLVKSGSLLEKTGLYPPGKIIEELEFRNEFYKWVGKIHLDHRNGMSFGFLARQLPVKLKHAIDISEVRNKYNEKDLGRRDYFINGEGVISVIIETPHGKFCVEIPDVWVLTERSGANKTKIDPHADIIKIGLVKGRMVLQTPIGLSIKKHYKPSFDTKVILAHAVGNAMVGSILKRINPSSKFVYALEKNGMAISHWHGYLNSKHIPLGWYVYGEERPPVSCSSPQSAIYALQGKLDAMYKSLLANEEYLGDIHIEPQHGTNINYLSLSELGEFLNSSEEVSALGNKYLNYRSAA
;
A
#
# COMPACT_ATOMS: atom_id res chain seq x y z
N MET A 1 28.76 -15.96 22.84
CA MET A 1 27.49 -15.83 22.06
C MET A 1 26.63 -14.61 22.41
N LYS A 2 26.80 -13.92 23.55
CA LYS A 2 26.06 -12.66 23.86
C LYS A 2 26.59 -11.38 23.17
N ASN A 3 27.80 -11.40 22.60
CA ASN A 3 28.42 -10.22 21.97
C ASN A 3 28.22 -10.11 20.44
N PHE A 4 27.35 -10.92 19.82
CA PHE A 4 27.09 -10.87 18.37
C PHE A 4 25.81 -10.09 18.00
N HIS A 5 24.96 -9.74 18.98
CA HIS A 5 23.72 -8.98 18.73
C HIS A 5 23.84 -7.47 19.05
N GLU A 6 24.87 -7.03 19.76
CA GLU A 6 25.05 -5.62 20.15
C GLU A 6 25.88 -4.78 19.14
N ARG A 7 26.20 -5.32 17.96
CA ARG A 7 26.92 -4.60 16.88
C ARG A 7 26.21 -4.58 15.52
N MET A 8 24.95 -5.01 15.44
CA MET A 8 24.12 -4.76 14.27
C MET A 8 23.13 -3.64 14.56
N ASP A 9 23.63 -2.41 14.73
CA ASP A 9 22.95 -1.33 14.03
C ASP A 9 22.98 -1.78 12.56
N ILE A 10 21.86 -2.28 12.05
CA ILE A 10 21.79 -2.82 10.70
C ILE A 10 22.19 -1.65 9.80
N LEU A 11 23.44 -1.67 9.32
CA LEU A 11 23.90 -0.80 8.25
C LEU A 11 23.04 -1.19 7.05
N HIS A 12 21.95 -0.45 6.85
CA HIS A 12 21.13 -0.64 5.67
C HIS A 12 22.02 -0.37 4.47
N PRO A 13 22.01 -1.25 3.45
CA PRO A 13 22.90 -1.11 2.30
C PRO A 13 22.70 0.20 1.52
N LEU A 14 21.59 0.90 1.77
CA LEU A 14 21.22 2.15 1.15
C LEU A 14 20.44 3.05 2.14
N SER A 15 20.69 4.35 2.08
CA SER A 15 20.04 5.39 2.85
C SER A 15 18.59 5.57 2.42
N LYS A 16 17.77 6.05 3.35
CA LYS A 16 16.38 6.44 3.09
C LYS A 16 16.27 7.48 1.98
N GLU A 17 17.18 8.46 1.94
CA GLU A 17 17.17 9.53 0.93
C GLU A 17 17.37 8.94 -0.48
N ALA A 18 18.33 8.04 -0.65
CA ALA A 18 18.56 7.34 -1.90
C ALA A 18 17.35 6.48 -2.30
N ILE A 19 16.75 5.71 -1.36
CA ILE A 19 15.55 4.91 -1.63
C ILE A 19 14.40 5.79 -2.12
N VAL A 20 14.12 6.88 -1.41
CA VAL A 20 13.10 7.88 -1.79
C VAL A 20 13.34 8.39 -3.20
N LYS A 21 14.61 8.66 -3.53
CA LYS A 21 14.99 9.15 -4.85
C LYS A 21 14.78 8.11 -5.95
N VAL A 22 15.25 6.88 -5.73
CA VAL A 22 15.11 5.74 -6.66
C VAL A 22 13.63 5.50 -6.95
N LEU A 23 12.80 5.49 -5.92
CA LEU A 23 11.35 5.22 -6.02
C LEU A 23 10.53 6.43 -6.50
N GLY A 24 11.15 7.60 -6.69
CA GLY A 24 10.44 8.81 -7.10
C GLY A 24 9.43 9.30 -6.06
N LEU A 25 9.67 9.03 -4.78
CA LEU A 25 8.79 9.47 -3.69
C LEU A 25 9.02 10.97 -3.45
N GLY A 26 8.01 11.80 -3.67
CA GLY A 26 8.15 13.27 -3.64
C GLY A 26 8.38 13.91 -2.27
N LYS A 27 8.68 13.14 -1.22
CA LYS A 27 8.97 13.63 0.15
C LYS A 27 10.24 12.98 0.68
N GLU A 28 11.21 13.80 1.11
CA GLU A 28 12.46 13.34 1.71
C GLU A 28 12.25 12.86 3.17
N GLU A 29 11.32 13.48 3.89
CA GLU A 29 10.96 13.11 5.26
C GLU A 29 9.71 12.23 5.30
N ILE A 30 9.94 10.92 5.46
CA ILE A 30 8.91 9.90 5.67
C ILE A 30 9.26 9.12 6.95
N PRO A 31 8.51 9.22 8.05
CA PRO A 31 8.82 8.48 9.27
C PRO A 31 8.68 6.97 9.02
N LEU A 32 9.67 6.20 9.47
CA LEU A 32 9.80 4.75 9.24
C LEU A 32 9.74 3.92 10.54
N VAL A 33 9.85 4.56 11.70
CA VAL A 33 9.71 3.88 12.99
C VAL A 33 8.49 4.42 13.75
N PRO A 34 7.81 3.60 14.56
CA PRO A 34 6.55 3.99 15.20
C PRO A 34 6.66 5.22 16.09
N GLU A 35 7.80 5.42 16.75
CA GLU A 35 8.06 6.54 17.65
C GLU A 35 8.16 7.87 16.87
N ASP A 36 8.81 7.86 15.70
CA ASP A 36 8.83 9.02 14.78
C ASP A 36 7.41 9.29 14.26
N MET A 37 6.71 8.21 13.87
CA MET A 37 5.33 8.31 13.38
C MET A 37 4.38 8.90 14.42
N ALA A 38 4.58 8.59 15.71
CA ALA A 38 3.80 9.14 16.81
C ALA A 38 4.06 10.64 17.00
N ARG A 39 5.33 11.06 17.00
CA ARG A 39 5.74 12.46 17.17
C ARG A 39 5.21 13.37 16.07
N GLU A 40 5.11 12.88 14.84
CA GLU A 40 4.57 13.67 13.71
C GLU A 40 3.02 13.69 13.69
N LEU A 41 2.35 12.88 14.50
CA LEU A 41 0.91 12.71 14.45
C LEU A 41 0.19 13.80 15.26
N THR A 42 -0.80 14.44 14.63
CA THR A 42 -1.76 15.30 15.33
C THR A 42 -3.14 14.67 15.32
N VAL A 43 -3.73 14.51 16.50
CA VAL A 43 -5.03 13.85 16.71
C VAL A 43 -5.98 14.80 17.43
N THR A 44 -7.27 14.70 17.11
CA THR A 44 -8.33 15.30 17.91
C THR A 44 -9.45 14.29 18.15
N PHE A 45 -10.14 14.44 19.28
CA PHE A 45 -11.31 13.63 19.63
C PHE A 45 -12.57 14.40 19.25
N TYR A 46 -13.44 13.76 18.48
CA TYR A 46 -14.73 14.32 18.07
C TYR A 46 -15.66 14.45 19.29
N PRO A 47 -16.37 15.58 19.45
CA PRO A 47 -17.12 15.88 20.67
C PRO A 47 -18.24 14.87 20.93
N GLU A 48 -18.41 14.52 22.20
CA GLU A 48 -19.48 13.65 22.67
C GLU A 48 -20.74 14.48 22.97
N GLU A 49 -21.79 14.31 22.16
CA GLU A 49 -23.06 15.02 22.38
C GLU A 49 -24.07 14.24 23.23
N THR A 50 -23.83 12.95 23.52
CA THR A 50 -24.84 12.09 24.15
C THR A 50 -24.32 11.39 25.41
N ASN A 51 -25.16 11.35 26.45
CA ASN A 51 -24.96 10.51 27.64
C ASN A 51 -25.17 9.01 27.37
N THR A 52 -25.47 8.63 26.12
CA THR A 52 -25.84 7.25 25.74
C THR A 52 -24.67 6.36 25.35
N ILE A 53 -23.45 6.89 25.26
CA ILE A 53 -22.26 6.07 24.95
C ILE A 53 -21.99 5.12 26.11
N ASN A 54 -21.86 3.82 25.78
CA ASN A 54 -21.50 2.74 26.70
C ASN A 54 -20.25 3.12 27.51
N LYS A 55 -20.29 2.88 28.83
CA LYS A 55 -19.17 3.12 29.75
C LYS A 55 -17.88 2.45 29.26
N ASN A 56 -17.95 1.22 28.73
CA ASN A 56 -16.78 0.51 28.22
C ASN A 56 -16.06 1.29 27.10
N LEU A 57 -16.82 1.88 26.18
CA LEU A 57 -16.24 2.68 25.07
C LEU A 57 -15.63 3.99 25.56
N ARG A 58 -16.25 4.62 26.57
CA ARG A 58 -15.69 5.84 27.19
C ARG A 58 -14.38 5.52 27.92
N ASP A 59 -14.38 4.48 28.75
CA ASP A 59 -13.19 4.04 29.48
C ASP A 59 -12.05 3.69 28.51
N PHE A 60 -12.35 2.98 27.41
CA PHE A 60 -11.38 2.72 26.33
C PHE A 60 -10.90 4.01 25.66
N GLY A 61 -11.81 4.92 25.33
CA GLY A 61 -11.50 6.20 24.68
C GLY A 61 -10.59 7.09 25.53
N ASP A 62 -10.85 7.16 26.84
CA ASP A 62 -10.03 7.89 27.80
C ASP A 62 -8.65 7.26 27.97
N LYS A 63 -8.60 5.92 28.10
CA LYS A 63 -7.33 5.15 28.13
C LYS A 63 -6.52 5.42 26.87
N LEU A 64 -7.14 5.33 25.69
CA LEU A 64 -6.50 5.61 24.40
C LEU A 64 -5.97 7.04 24.34
N LYS A 65 -6.77 8.04 24.74
CA LYS A 65 -6.35 9.44 24.75
C LYS A 65 -5.11 9.67 25.62
N ALA A 66 -5.12 9.12 26.83
CA ALA A 66 -3.98 9.20 27.75
C ALA A 66 -2.74 8.53 27.17
N THR A 67 -2.90 7.35 26.57
CA THR A 67 -1.81 6.62 25.90
C THR A 67 -1.26 7.36 24.69
N LEU A 68 -2.10 7.97 23.85
CA LEU A 68 -1.61 8.77 22.71
C LEU A 68 -0.72 9.92 23.20
N ILE A 69 -1.11 10.58 24.29
CA ILE A 69 -0.30 11.64 24.90
C ILE A 69 1.01 11.07 25.45
N SER A 70 0.98 9.94 26.17
CA SER A 70 2.20 9.34 26.77
C SER A 70 3.24 8.96 25.73
N ILE A 71 2.82 8.46 24.55
CA ILE A 71 3.71 8.08 23.46
C ILE A 71 4.12 9.24 22.54
N GLY A 72 3.75 10.48 22.89
CA GLY A 72 4.21 11.69 22.21
C GLY A 72 3.37 12.16 21.01
N VAL A 73 2.12 11.68 20.87
CA VAL A 73 1.18 12.19 19.87
C VAL A 73 0.66 13.56 20.29
N HIS A 74 0.58 14.50 19.34
CA HIS A 74 -0.01 15.82 19.57
C HIS A 74 -1.55 15.74 19.59
N VAL A 75 -2.13 15.52 20.78
CA VAL A 75 -3.58 15.51 20.97
C VAL A 75 -4.08 16.94 21.25
N ILE A 76 -4.87 17.50 20.33
CA ILE A 76 -5.42 18.86 20.43
C ILE A 76 -6.93 18.85 20.70
N PRO A 77 -7.47 19.83 21.45
CA PRO A 77 -8.91 20.02 21.59
C PRO A 77 -9.62 20.17 20.24
N TYR A 78 -10.86 19.67 20.14
CA TYR A 78 -11.62 19.69 18.89
C TYR A 78 -11.76 21.10 18.31
N GLU A 79 -12.06 22.09 19.15
CA GLU A 79 -12.23 23.48 18.71
C GLU A 79 -10.96 24.09 18.11
N GLU A 80 -9.78 23.68 18.59
CA GLU A 80 -8.49 24.12 18.04
C GLU A 80 -8.16 23.42 16.71
N ALA A 81 -8.69 22.23 16.50
CA ALA A 81 -8.55 21.49 15.25
C ALA A 81 -9.37 22.12 14.10
N LEU A 82 -10.32 23.00 14.40
CA LEU A 82 -11.23 23.60 13.42
C LEU A 82 -10.61 24.83 12.71
N MET A 83 -10.96 25.00 11.43
CA MET A 83 -10.68 26.18 10.63
C MET A 83 -11.93 26.65 9.88
N PRO A 84 -12.13 27.97 9.70
CA PRO A 84 -13.24 28.48 8.91
C PRO A 84 -13.06 28.07 7.44
N VAL A 85 -14.17 27.69 6.79
CA VAL A 85 -14.18 27.42 5.35
C VAL A 85 -14.41 28.73 4.61
N SER A 86 -13.55 29.05 3.65
CA SER A 86 -13.71 30.25 2.82
C SER A 86 -15.01 30.18 2.01
N TYR A 87 -15.86 31.22 2.10
CA TYR A 87 -17.08 31.35 1.30
C TYR A 87 -16.81 31.26 -0.20
N LYS A 88 -15.66 31.75 -0.69
CA LYS A 88 -15.25 31.63 -2.10
C LYS A 88 -15.18 30.18 -2.54
N TYR A 89 -14.63 29.31 -1.70
CA TYR A 89 -14.50 27.89 -2.02
C TYR A 89 -15.87 27.18 -2.10
N ILE A 90 -16.81 27.59 -1.26
CA ILE A 90 -18.19 27.09 -1.26
C ILE A 90 -18.92 27.52 -2.53
N ILE A 91 -18.88 28.82 -2.87
CA ILE A 91 -19.51 29.36 -4.08
C ILE A 91 -18.97 28.67 -5.32
N LEU A 92 -17.64 28.50 -5.42
CA LEU A 92 -17.02 27.78 -6.53
C LEU A 92 -17.51 26.34 -6.66
N ARG A 93 -17.79 25.62 -5.55
CA ARG A 93 -18.35 24.26 -5.61
C ARG A 93 -19.79 24.26 -6.14
N TYR A 94 -20.63 25.18 -5.66
CA TYR A 94 -22.01 25.30 -6.14
C TYR A 94 -22.05 25.69 -7.63
N LEU A 95 -21.25 26.66 -8.06
CA LEU A 95 -21.13 27.06 -9.46
C LEU A 95 -20.64 25.91 -10.34
N LYS A 96 -19.60 25.18 -9.89
CA LYS A 96 -19.07 24.02 -10.62
C LYS A 96 -20.13 22.92 -10.75
N SER A 97 -20.94 22.69 -9.71
CA SER A 97 -22.03 21.73 -9.76
C SER A 97 -23.15 22.18 -10.70
N ALA A 98 -23.57 23.45 -10.63
CA ALA A 98 -24.58 24.01 -11.53
C ALA A 98 -24.13 23.91 -12.99
N PHE A 99 -22.88 24.30 -13.28
CA PHE A 99 -22.29 24.15 -14.61
C PHE A 99 -22.22 22.68 -15.05
N HIS A 100 -21.91 21.76 -14.14
CA HIS A 100 -21.91 20.33 -14.43
C HIS A 100 -23.32 19.80 -14.76
N SER A 101 -24.33 20.22 -13.99
CA SER A 101 -25.73 19.86 -14.24
C SER A 101 -26.22 20.40 -15.59
N ILE A 102 -25.90 21.65 -15.94
CA ILE A 102 -26.22 22.24 -17.25
C ILE A 102 -25.54 21.44 -18.37
N ARG A 103 -24.26 21.11 -18.22
CA ARG A 103 -23.51 20.35 -19.22
C ARG A 103 -24.09 18.95 -19.46
N ILE A 104 -24.57 18.28 -18.41
CA ILE A 104 -25.24 16.98 -18.53
C ILE A 104 -26.56 17.14 -19.28
N LEU A 105 -27.38 18.13 -18.92
CA LEU A 105 -28.67 18.39 -19.58
C LEU A 105 -28.50 18.71 -21.08
N VAL A 106 -27.47 19.48 -21.43
CA VAL A 106 -27.09 19.74 -22.83
C VAL A 106 -26.61 18.46 -23.52
N GLY A 107 -25.84 17.60 -22.83
CA GLY A 107 -25.40 16.31 -23.35
C GLY A 107 -26.56 15.34 -23.62
N GLU A 108 -27.53 15.26 -22.71
CA GLU A 108 -28.77 14.49 -22.86
C GLU A 108 -29.62 15.01 -24.03
N LEU A 109 -29.75 16.34 -24.16
CA LEU A 109 -30.46 16.98 -25.29
C LEU A 109 -29.79 16.68 -26.64
N LEU A 110 -28.46 16.54 -26.65
CA LEU A 110 -27.66 16.25 -27.83
C LEU A 110 -27.40 14.75 -28.06
N SER A 111 -28.03 13.86 -27.29
CA SER A 111 -27.81 12.40 -27.34
C SER A 111 -26.33 11.98 -27.18
N LEU A 112 -25.52 12.79 -26.52
CA LEU A 112 -24.14 12.48 -26.20
C LEU A 112 -24.12 11.59 -24.96
N GLN A 113 -23.88 10.29 -25.13
CA GLN A 113 -23.74 9.33 -24.03
C GLN A 113 -22.53 9.69 -23.14
N ASP A 114 -22.74 10.52 -22.12
CA ASP A 114 -21.73 10.82 -21.10
C ASP A 114 -22.26 10.28 -19.75
N HIS A 115 -21.83 9.07 -19.36
CA HIS A 115 -22.15 8.44 -18.08
C HIS A 115 -21.44 9.14 -16.90
N LYS A 116 -21.67 10.45 -16.72
CA LYS A 116 -21.11 11.22 -15.62
C LYS A 116 -22.03 11.16 -14.42
N HIS A 117 -21.46 10.78 -13.28
CA HIS A 117 -22.18 10.73 -12.02
C HIS A 117 -22.69 12.13 -11.65
N ARG A 118 -24.01 12.29 -11.60
CA ARG A 118 -24.70 13.56 -11.35
C ARG A 118 -24.51 13.95 -9.89
N ILE A 119 -23.78 15.04 -9.63
CA ILE A 119 -23.83 15.69 -8.31
C ILE A 119 -25.23 16.30 -8.20
N THR A 120 -26.11 15.67 -7.44
CA THR A 120 -27.48 16.15 -7.22
C THR A 120 -27.49 17.27 -6.20
N LEU A 121 -28.52 18.12 -6.24
CA LEU A 121 -28.74 19.14 -5.20
C LEU A 121 -28.86 18.52 -3.80
N GLY A 122 -29.38 17.30 -3.70
CA GLY A 122 -29.42 16.52 -2.45
C GLY A 122 -28.03 16.20 -1.88
N ILE A 123 -27.04 15.87 -2.73
CA ILE A 123 -25.64 15.67 -2.29
C ILE A 123 -25.07 16.97 -1.73
N LEU A 124 -25.37 18.11 -2.37
CA LEU A 124 -24.88 19.41 -1.93
C LEU A 124 -25.55 19.91 -0.64
N SER A 125 -26.82 19.60 -0.40
CA SER A 125 -27.51 20.01 0.83
C SER A 125 -26.92 19.40 2.10
N HIS A 126 -26.18 18.30 1.98
CA HIS A 126 -25.44 17.69 3.10
C HIS A 126 -24.11 18.39 3.40
N ILE A 127 -23.62 19.26 2.51
CA ILE A 127 -22.37 20.01 2.74
C ILE A 127 -22.64 21.16 3.72
N LYS A 128 -22.45 20.88 5.02
CA LYS A 128 -22.57 21.89 6.08
C LYS A 128 -21.55 23.01 5.91
N ILE A 129 -22.03 24.26 5.84
CA ILE A 129 -21.24 25.48 5.89
C ILE A 129 -20.92 25.77 7.37
N LYS A 130 -19.89 25.11 7.88
CA LYS A 130 -19.38 25.30 9.25
C LYS A 130 -17.85 25.30 9.21
N LYS A 131 -17.22 25.56 10.35
CA LYS A 131 -15.79 25.26 10.51
C LYS A 131 -15.54 23.78 10.23
N LYS A 132 -14.37 23.45 9.69
CA LYS A 132 -13.96 22.08 9.37
C LYS A 132 -12.62 21.77 10.00
N VAL A 133 -12.35 20.49 10.26
CA VAL A 133 -11.07 20.03 10.78
C VAL A 133 -9.95 20.35 9.78
N LYS A 134 -8.87 20.95 10.27
CA LYS A 134 -7.65 21.30 9.51
C LYS A 134 -7.07 20.06 8.84
N SER A 135 -6.61 20.19 7.58
CA SER A 135 -5.95 19.09 6.86
C SER A 135 -4.76 18.57 7.65
N GLY A 136 -4.60 17.25 7.73
CA GLY A 136 -3.50 16.61 8.47
C GLY A 136 -3.88 16.16 9.89
N VAL A 137 -4.93 16.72 10.49
CA VAL A 137 -5.40 16.27 11.82
C VAL A 137 -6.23 14.99 11.68
N ARG A 138 -5.88 13.95 12.45
CA ARG A 138 -6.66 12.71 12.55
C ARG A 138 -7.80 12.88 13.52
N VAL A 139 -8.95 12.25 13.24
CA VAL A 139 -10.14 12.40 14.08
C VAL A 139 -10.52 11.05 14.68
N ILE A 140 -10.62 10.98 16.00
CA ILE A 140 -11.12 9.81 16.72
C ILE A 140 -12.54 10.10 17.19
N THR A 141 -13.49 9.21 16.90
CA THR A 141 -14.85 9.27 17.42
C THR A 141 -15.14 8.06 18.29
N ILE A 142 -15.75 8.30 19.44
CA ILE A 142 -16.21 7.26 20.36
C ILE A 142 -17.70 7.07 20.17
N GLY A 143 -18.11 5.81 19.96
CA GLY A 143 -19.49 5.39 19.77
C GLY A 143 -20.07 5.72 18.39
N GLU A 144 -21.28 5.22 18.17
CA GLU A 144 -22.06 5.51 16.97
C GLU A 144 -22.60 6.95 16.98
N ARG A 145 -22.66 7.56 15.79
CA ARG A 145 -23.29 8.87 15.57
C ARG A 145 -24.42 8.77 14.55
N PRO A 146 -25.45 9.62 14.65
CA PRO A 146 -26.48 9.69 13.62
C PRO A 146 -25.96 10.28 12.31
N THR A 147 -26.66 9.98 11.21
CA THR A 147 -26.37 10.56 9.89
C THR A 147 -26.36 12.08 9.93
N GLY A 148 -25.36 12.68 9.29
CA GLY A 148 -25.12 14.13 9.29
C GLY A 148 -24.30 14.64 10.47
N TYR A 149 -23.97 13.79 11.44
CA TYR A 149 -23.12 14.12 12.59
C TYR A 149 -21.90 13.21 12.70
N LEU A 150 -21.51 12.55 11.60
CA LEU A 150 -20.27 11.78 11.55
C LEU A 150 -19.08 12.75 11.48
N PRO A 151 -17.87 12.33 11.92
CA PRO A 151 -16.67 13.14 11.75
C PRO A 151 -16.44 13.53 10.29
N MET A 152 -16.81 12.66 9.34
CA MET A 152 -16.73 12.92 7.90
C MET A 152 -17.51 14.18 7.48
N ASP A 153 -18.62 14.51 8.15
CA ASP A 153 -19.40 15.72 7.88
C ASP A 153 -18.64 17.01 8.27
N ASN A 154 -17.54 16.90 9.01
CA ASN A 154 -16.79 18.00 9.59
C ASN A 154 -15.32 18.06 9.14
N VAL A 155 -14.86 17.17 8.26
CA VAL A 155 -13.49 17.24 7.69
C VAL A 155 -13.46 17.95 6.34
N MET A 156 -12.31 18.52 6.00
CA MET A 156 -12.08 19.12 4.68
C MET A 156 -11.84 18.06 3.59
N SER A 157 -11.18 16.96 3.95
CA SER A 157 -10.81 15.88 3.04
C SER A 157 -10.74 14.56 3.81
N PHE A 158 -11.54 13.58 3.40
CA PHE A 158 -11.50 12.24 3.98
C PHE A 158 -10.13 11.58 3.85
N THR A 159 -9.39 11.91 2.78
CA THR A 159 -8.05 11.37 2.53
C THR A 159 -6.98 12.02 3.43
N ASN A 160 -7.10 13.32 3.73
CA ASN A 160 -6.09 14.04 4.53
C ASN A 160 -6.42 14.09 6.03
N ASN A 161 -7.64 13.69 6.39
CA ASN A 161 -8.11 13.60 7.76
C ASN A 161 -8.61 12.18 8.06
N PRO A 162 -7.72 11.18 8.15
CA PRO A 162 -8.14 9.84 8.52
C PRO A 162 -8.97 9.83 9.80
N ILE A 163 -10.08 9.10 9.75
CA ILE A 163 -11.04 8.96 10.85
C ILE A 163 -10.87 7.56 11.46
N VAL A 164 -10.91 7.50 12.80
CA VAL A 164 -11.02 6.27 13.59
C VAL A 164 -12.35 6.28 14.32
N THR A 165 -13.11 5.20 14.19
CA THR A 165 -14.36 5.03 14.94
C THR A 165 -14.19 3.91 15.96
N ILE A 166 -14.48 4.20 17.23
CA ILE A 166 -14.44 3.23 18.33
C ILE A 166 -15.88 2.77 18.61
N LEU A 167 -16.13 1.47 18.51
CA LEU A 167 -17.45 0.85 18.60
C LEU A 167 -17.43 -0.35 19.54
N ASP A 168 -18.60 -0.80 19.97
CA ASP A 168 -18.73 -2.11 20.62
C ASP A 168 -18.36 -3.25 19.66
N MET A 169 -17.90 -4.37 20.22
CA MET A 169 -17.63 -5.58 19.45
C MET A 169 -18.89 -6.03 18.69
N PRO A 170 -18.83 -6.21 17.35
CA PRO A 170 -19.97 -6.71 16.59
C PRO A 170 -20.38 -8.12 17.05
N ALA A 171 -21.68 -8.38 17.08
CA ALA A 171 -22.22 -9.65 17.52
C ALA A 171 -21.68 -10.83 16.69
N GLY A 172 -21.20 -11.87 17.37
CA GLY A 172 -20.67 -13.08 16.74
C GLY A 172 -19.29 -12.94 16.09
N ILE A 173 -18.54 -11.87 16.38
CA ILE A 173 -17.12 -11.73 16.07
C ILE A 173 -16.28 -12.12 17.27
N ASN A 174 -15.29 -12.99 17.06
CA ASN A 174 -14.32 -13.44 18.04
C ASN A 174 -13.02 -13.90 17.35
N ASN A 175 -12.06 -14.45 18.11
CA ASN A 175 -10.76 -14.89 17.59
C ASN A 175 -10.83 -16.04 16.58
N ASP A 176 -11.86 -16.87 16.65
CA ASP A 176 -12.02 -18.06 15.81
C ASP A 176 -12.91 -17.77 14.58
N THR A 177 -13.33 -16.52 14.42
CA THR A 177 -14.14 -16.12 13.29
C THR A 177 -13.34 -16.18 12.00
N ASP A 178 -13.96 -16.70 10.95
CA ASP A 178 -13.29 -16.86 9.66
C ASP A 178 -12.93 -15.50 9.02
N PHE A 179 -11.93 -15.53 8.15
CA PHE A 179 -11.43 -14.36 7.45
C PHE A 179 -12.54 -13.61 6.68
N HIS A 180 -13.43 -14.31 5.99
CA HIS A 180 -14.45 -13.69 5.14
C HIS A 180 -15.48 -12.93 5.99
N LYS A 181 -15.88 -13.50 7.13
CA LYS A 181 -16.80 -12.83 8.06
C LYS A 181 -16.17 -11.58 8.70
N HIS A 182 -14.90 -11.64 9.10
CA HIS A 182 -14.17 -10.44 9.56
C HIS A 182 -14.10 -9.38 8.46
N PHE A 183 -13.75 -9.80 7.25
CA PHE A 183 -13.58 -8.92 6.11
C PHE A 183 -14.91 -8.25 5.71
N ASP A 184 -16.01 -9.00 5.66
CA ASP A 184 -17.35 -8.48 5.37
C ASP A 184 -17.82 -7.50 6.43
N THR A 185 -17.61 -7.83 7.70
CA THR A 185 -17.94 -6.95 8.83
C THR A 185 -17.17 -5.64 8.74
N ALA A 186 -15.86 -5.70 8.51
CA ALA A 186 -15.02 -4.52 8.38
C ALA A 186 -15.49 -3.61 7.22
N ALA A 187 -15.74 -4.19 6.04
CA ALA A 187 -16.21 -3.44 4.87
C ALA A 187 -17.53 -2.71 5.13
N LYS A 188 -18.48 -3.35 5.83
CA LYS A 188 -19.73 -2.72 6.25
C LYS A 188 -19.49 -1.56 7.21
N LEU A 189 -18.67 -1.75 8.24
CA LEU A 189 -18.36 -0.71 9.22
C LEU A 189 -17.66 0.50 8.58
N PHE A 190 -16.71 0.29 7.66
CA PHE A 190 -16.05 1.39 6.93
C PHE A 190 -17.03 2.24 6.13
N ALA A 191 -17.92 1.60 5.36
CA ALA A 191 -18.90 2.29 4.53
C ALA A 191 -19.99 2.98 5.37
N TYR A 192 -20.49 2.29 6.39
CA TYR A 192 -21.58 2.79 7.23
C TYR A 192 -21.12 3.94 8.13
N HIS A 193 -19.91 3.90 8.69
CA HIS A 193 -19.38 4.96 9.57
C HIS A 193 -18.54 6.02 8.84
N MET A 194 -18.26 5.85 7.54
CA MET A 194 -17.38 6.74 6.77
C MET A 194 -16.05 6.98 7.49
N THR A 195 -15.35 5.89 7.81
CA THR A 195 -14.12 5.87 8.62
C THR A 195 -13.00 5.10 7.92
N ASN A 196 -11.75 5.38 8.28
CA ASN A 196 -10.58 4.72 7.67
C ASN A 196 -10.06 3.56 8.52
N LEU A 197 -10.22 3.67 9.84
CA LEU A 197 -9.95 2.62 10.81
C LEU A 197 -11.17 2.44 11.71
N VAL A 198 -11.39 1.21 12.18
CA VAL A 198 -12.41 0.90 13.18
C VAL A 198 -11.73 0.16 14.32
N ILE A 199 -12.01 0.58 15.54
CA ILE A 199 -11.62 -0.14 16.76
C ILE A 199 -12.90 -0.70 17.36
N CYS A 200 -12.99 -2.02 17.46
CA CYS A 200 -14.12 -2.69 18.10
C CYS A 200 -13.69 -3.17 19.48
N VAL A 201 -14.41 -2.78 20.53
CA VAL A 201 -14.04 -3.02 21.93
C VAL A 201 -15.00 -4.05 22.53
N GLY A 202 -14.45 -5.16 23.03
CA GLY A 202 -15.15 -6.17 23.80
C GLY A 202 -14.94 -5.99 25.30
N GLU A 203 -15.25 -7.01 26.09
CA GLU A 203 -15.06 -6.98 27.55
C GLU A 203 -13.59 -7.06 27.95
N ASN A 204 -12.82 -7.93 27.28
CA ASN A 204 -11.43 -8.25 27.65
C ASN A 204 -10.42 -7.98 26.52
N ASN A 205 -10.91 -7.63 25.33
CA ASN A 205 -10.10 -7.47 24.13
C ASN A 205 -10.63 -6.35 23.23
N TRP A 206 -9.83 -5.99 22.24
CA TRP A 206 -10.24 -5.07 21.18
C TRP A 206 -9.64 -5.50 19.84
N ILE A 207 -10.32 -5.15 18.75
CA ILE A 207 -9.92 -5.49 17.38
C ILE A 207 -9.65 -4.20 16.62
N LEU A 208 -8.57 -4.18 15.84
CA LEU A 208 -8.28 -3.10 14.90
C LEU A 208 -8.61 -3.54 13.48
N TYR A 209 -9.70 -3.02 12.92
CA TYR A 209 -9.97 -3.16 11.49
C TYR A 209 -9.30 -2.03 10.71
N SER A 210 -8.65 -2.45 9.62
CA SER A 210 -8.15 -1.56 8.58
C SER A 210 -8.51 -2.11 7.20
N MET A 211 -8.32 -1.29 6.18
CA MET A 211 -8.52 -1.67 4.78
C MET A 211 -7.48 -2.68 4.25
N ASN A 212 -6.47 -3.05 5.06
CA ASN A 212 -5.47 -4.08 4.76
C ASN A 212 -6.00 -5.53 4.90
N ALA A 213 -7.31 -5.72 5.13
CA ALA A 213 -7.95 -7.03 5.35
C ALA A 213 -7.42 -7.88 6.53
N SER A 214 -6.47 -7.37 7.32
CA SER A 214 -6.07 -7.95 8.61
C SER A 214 -6.93 -7.41 9.76
N HIS A 215 -7.10 -8.26 10.78
CA HIS A 215 -7.96 -8.03 11.94
C HIS A 215 -7.25 -8.49 13.22
N PRO A 216 -6.12 -7.88 13.60
CA PRO A 216 -5.43 -8.23 14.84
C PRO A 216 -6.31 -7.94 16.06
N ILE A 217 -6.25 -8.85 17.03
CA ILE A 217 -7.04 -8.80 18.26
C ILE A 217 -6.07 -8.72 19.43
N TYR A 218 -6.30 -7.73 20.30
CA TYR A 218 -5.41 -7.39 21.40
C TYR A 218 -6.13 -7.53 22.74
N PRO A 219 -5.44 -8.00 23.79
CA PRO A 219 -5.97 -7.92 25.14
C PRO A 219 -6.11 -6.45 25.59
N LEU A 220 -7.15 -6.15 26.36
CA LEU A 220 -7.43 -4.79 26.81
C LEU A 220 -6.46 -4.31 27.89
N GLU A 221 -6.03 -5.21 28.78
CA GLU A 221 -5.24 -4.89 29.96
C GLU A 221 -3.74 -5.19 29.84
N LYS A 222 -3.32 -5.88 28.78
CA LYS A 222 -1.93 -6.27 28.57
C LYS A 222 -1.34 -5.51 27.39
N ASP A 223 -0.14 -4.93 27.58
CA ASP A 223 0.65 -4.29 26.53
C ASP A 223 -0.14 -3.26 25.70
N PHE A 224 -1.08 -2.54 26.33
CA PHE A 224 -1.97 -1.60 25.63
C PHE A 224 -1.19 -0.49 24.93
N GLU A 225 -0.28 0.18 25.66
CA GLU A 225 0.57 1.24 25.10
C GLU A 225 1.40 0.73 23.91
N LYS A 226 2.01 -0.45 24.05
CA LYS A 226 2.77 -1.10 22.99
C LYS A 226 1.89 -1.42 21.78
N SER A 227 0.69 -1.95 22.00
CA SER A 227 -0.25 -2.27 20.93
C SER A 227 -0.69 -1.01 20.17
N ILE A 228 -0.92 0.10 20.87
CA ILE A 228 -1.22 1.40 20.24
C ILE A 228 -0.02 1.88 19.42
N LEU A 229 1.18 1.92 20.00
CA LEU A 229 2.38 2.40 19.35
C LEU A 229 2.75 1.57 18.12
N TYR A 230 2.78 0.24 18.23
CA TYR A 230 3.26 -0.62 17.14
C TYR A 230 2.18 -1.06 16.15
N SER A 231 0.89 -0.86 16.43
CA SER A 231 -0.19 -1.27 15.51
C SER A 231 -1.10 -0.14 15.03
N LEU A 232 -1.57 0.74 15.93
CA LEU A 232 -2.47 1.82 15.56
C LEU A 232 -1.73 3.01 14.94
N ILE A 233 -0.65 3.46 15.56
CA ILE A 233 0.11 4.64 15.11
C ILE A 233 0.62 4.49 13.66
N PRO A 234 1.19 3.35 13.23
CA PRO A 234 1.67 3.20 11.85
C PRO A 234 0.55 3.34 10.82
N LYS A 235 -0.64 2.82 11.11
CA LYS A 235 -1.82 2.94 10.24
C LYS A 235 -2.38 4.36 10.19
N LEU A 236 -2.30 5.10 11.30
CA LEU A 236 -2.72 6.50 11.37
C LEU A 236 -1.76 7.47 10.68
N SER A 237 -0.46 7.23 10.83
CA SER A 237 0.61 8.06 10.29
C SER A 237 0.79 7.85 8.78
N ALA A 238 0.65 6.60 8.31
CA ALA A 238 0.80 6.21 6.92
C ALA A 238 -0.54 5.71 6.32
N PRO A 239 -1.52 6.60 6.09
CA PRO A 239 -2.82 6.20 5.56
C PRO A 239 -2.72 5.78 4.08
N ILE A 240 -3.72 5.01 3.64
CA ILE A 240 -3.83 4.57 2.25
C ILE A 240 -3.89 5.78 1.31
N ARG A 241 -2.99 5.79 0.32
CA ARG A 241 -2.95 6.81 -0.71
C ARG A 241 -2.67 6.19 -2.07
N PRO A 242 -3.72 5.70 -2.78
CA PRO A 242 -3.54 5.17 -4.13
C PRO A 242 -2.81 6.17 -5.03
N PRO A 243 -1.96 5.68 -5.94
CA PRO A 243 -1.29 6.55 -6.91
C PRO A 243 -2.35 7.16 -7.83
N MET A 244 -2.32 8.48 -7.94
CA MET A 244 -3.19 9.21 -8.85
C MET A 244 -2.66 9.10 -10.28
N ILE A 245 -3.55 9.11 -11.27
CA ILE A 245 -3.14 9.13 -12.69
C ILE A 245 -2.24 10.32 -13.03
N SER A 246 -2.41 11.45 -12.34
CA SER A 246 -1.54 12.63 -12.48
C SER A 246 -0.09 12.39 -12.01
N GLU A 247 0.18 11.33 -11.26
CA GLU A 247 1.54 10.92 -10.88
C GLU A 247 2.23 10.10 -11.99
N PHE A 248 1.52 9.72 -13.07
CA PHE A 248 2.07 8.94 -14.18
C PHE A 248 2.29 9.78 -15.43
N ILE A 249 3.35 9.42 -16.16
CA ILE A 249 3.42 9.69 -17.60
C ILE A 249 2.56 8.63 -18.30
N VAL A 250 1.41 9.05 -18.85
CA VAL A 250 0.45 8.11 -19.47
C VAL A 250 0.68 8.03 -20.98
N LYS A 251 0.95 6.83 -21.48
CA LYS A 251 1.02 6.49 -22.91
C LYS A 251 -0.15 5.58 -23.27
N GLN A 252 -1.21 6.15 -23.82
CA GLN A 252 -2.44 5.38 -24.10
C GLN A 252 -2.28 4.55 -25.38
N ARG A 253 -2.84 3.32 -25.37
CA ARG A 253 -2.92 2.44 -26.55
C ARG A 253 -1.56 2.14 -27.18
N THR A 254 -0.55 1.90 -26.35
CA THR A 254 0.81 1.61 -26.81
C THR A 254 1.31 0.23 -26.39
N LEU A 255 0.53 -0.52 -25.60
CA LEU A 255 0.87 -1.89 -25.23
C LEU A 255 0.22 -2.85 -26.23
N ASP A 256 1.03 -3.52 -27.04
CA ASP A 256 0.58 -4.69 -27.77
C ASP A 256 0.74 -5.91 -26.85
N ILE A 257 -0.38 -6.54 -26.49
CA ILE A 257 -0.36 -7.70 -25.58
C ILE A 257 0.03 -9.00 -26.30
N ASN A 258 0.08 -8.99 -27.63
CA ASN A 258 0.32 -10.17 -28.47
C ASN A 258 1.69 -10.13 -29.17
N ASP A 259 2.47 -9.08 -28.99
CA ASP A 259 3.81 -9.02 -29.58
C ASP A 259 4.77 -10.01 -28.90
N ASN A 260 5.93 -10.23 -29.52
CA ASN A 260 6.92 -11.18 -29.00
C ASN A 260 7.54 -10.74 -27.66
N ASP A 261 7.48 -9.44 -27.34
CA ASP A 261 8.11 -8.86 -26.15
C ASP A 261 7.19 -8.96 -24.92
N HIS A 262 5.87 -9.05 -25.11
CA HIS A 262 4.87 -9.07 -24.03
C HIS A 262 4.05 -10.37 -24.00
N GLY A 263 3.77 -10.97 -25.16
CA GLY A 263 2.88 -12.13 -25.31
C GLY A 263 3.15 -13.29 -24.35
N PRO A 264 4.41 -13.77 -24.20
CA PRO A 264 4.72 -14.85 -23.26
C PRO A 264 4.42 -14.51 -21.79
N PHE A 265 4.56 -13.24 -21.40
CA PHE A 265 4.32 -12.77 -20.03
C PHE A 265 2.83 -12.55 -19.76
N VAL A 266 2.09 -12.12 -20.78
CA VAL A 266 0.62 -12.06 -20.77
C VAL A 266 0.04 -13.46 -20.64
N GLU A 267 0.58 -14.43 -21.38
CA GLU A 267 0.14 -15.82 -21.33
C GLU A 267 0.34 -16.42 -19.93
N ASP A 268 1.47 -16.18 -19.28
CA ASP A 268 1.70 -16.63 -17.91
C ASP A 268 0.74 -15.99 -16.90
N LEU A 269 0.45 -14.68 -17.02
CA LEU A 269 -0.58 -14.02 -16.21
C LEU A 269 -1.93 -14.75 -16.35
N VAL A 270 -2.38 -14.98 -17.58
CA VAL A 270 -3.68 -15.63 -17.84
C VAL A 270 -3.70 -17.08 -17.36
N LYS A 271 -2.65 -17.87 -17.67
CA LYS A 271 -2.56 -19.28 -17.26
C LYS A 271 -2.54 -19.45 -15.74
N SER A 272 -1.79 -18.58 -15.05
CA SER A 272 -1.68 -18.61 -13.59
C SER A 272 -3.03 -18.44 -12.89
N GLY A 273 -3.99 -17.75 -13.50
CA GLY A 273 -5.31 -17.51 -12.90
C GLY A 273 -6.01 -18.80 -12.44
N SER A 274 -5.98 -19.85 -13.27
CA SER A 274 -6.58 -21.15 -12.93
C SER A 274 -5.87 -21.92 -11.81
N LEU A 275 -4.56 -21.72 -11.68
CA LEU A 275 -3.76 -22.30 -10.60
C LEU A 275 -4.01 -21.53 -9.30
N LEU A 276 -4.01 -20.21 -9.37
CA LEU A 276 -4.20 -19.34 -8.21
C LEU A 276 -5.64 -19.39 -7.68
N GLU A 277 -6.65 -19.62 -8.52
CA GLU A 277 -8.04 -19.81 -8.08
C GLU A 277 -8.17 -20.99 -7.10
N LYS A 278 -7.44 -22.08 -7.34
CA LYS A 278 -7.47 -23.28 -6.49
C LYS A 278 -6.91 -23.05 -5.09
N THR A 279 -6.01 -22.07 -4.94
CA THR A 279 -5.40 -21.75 -3.64
C THR A 279 -6.37 -21.09 -2.66
N GLY A 280 -7.45 -20.47 -3.16
CA GLY A 280 -8.36 -19.66 -2.34
C GLY A 280 -7.75 -18.35 -1.80
N LEU A 281 -6.51 -18.01 -2.16
CA LEU A 281 -5.80 -16.84 -1.62
C LEU A 281 -6.18 -15.50 -2.28
N TYR A 282 -6.92 -15.54 -3.39
CA TYR A 282 -7.34 -14.37 -4.16
C TYR A 282 -8.87 -14.28 -4.18
N PRO A 283 -9.51 -13.86 -3.08
CA PRO A 283 -10.96 -13.77 -3.03
C PRO A 283 -11.49 -12.76 -4.05
N PRO A 284 -12.74 -12.94 -4.53
CA PRO A 284 -13.35 -11.98 -5.44
C PRO A 284 -13.39 -10.59 -4.80
N GLY A 285 -13.11 -9.58 -5.62
CA GLY A 285 -13.17 -8.19 -5.17
C GLY A 285 -14.60 -7.77 -4.79
N LYS A 286 -14.72 -6.72 -3.96
CA LYS A 286 -16.02 -6.12 -3.62
C LYS A 286 -16.35 -4.95 -4.55
N ILE A 287 -17.60 -4.87 -4.99
CA ILE A 287 -18.10 -3.72 -5.74
C ILE A 287 -18.42 -2.61 -4.75
N ILE A 288 -17.82 -1.43 -4.95
CA ILE A 288 -17.97 -0.30 -4.01
C ILE A 288 -19.42 0.16 -3.94
N GLU A 289 -20.18 0.03 -5.04
CA GLU A 289 -21.57 0.47 -5.12
C GLU A 289 -22.53 -0.37 -4.29
N GLU A 290 -22.13 -1.58 -3.89
CA GLU A 290 -22.90 -2.54 -3.09
C GLU A 290 -22.61 -2.41 -1.59
N LEU A 291 -21.67 -1.54 -1.19
CA LEU A 291 -21.40 -1.29 0.21
C LEU A 291 -22.54 -0.51 0.88
N GLU A 292 -22.76 -0.79 2.17
CA GLU A 292 -23.86 -0.26 2.99
C GLU A 292 -23.61 1.20 3.44
N PHE A 293 -23.53 2.12 2.47
CA PHE A 293 -23.47 3.56 2.77
C PHE A 293 -24.82 4.06 3.29
N ARG A 294 -24.80 4.94 4.30
CA ARG A 294 -26.05 5.49 4.88
C ARG A 294 -26.86 6.36 3.92
N ASN A 295 -26.21 6.98 2.94
CA ASN A 295 -26.85 7.84 1.94
C ASN A 295 -25.93 8.06 0.71
N GLU A 296 -26.51 8.68 -0.32
CA GLU A 296 -25.79 8.99 -1.58
C GLU A 296 -24.64 9.99 -1.41
N PHE A 297 -24.69 10.90 -0.42
CA PHE A 297 -23.58 11.82 -0.16
C PHE A 297 -22.35 11.05 0.35
N TYR A 298 -22.51 10.12 1.28
CA TYR A 298 -21.44 9.27 1.79
C TYR A 298 -20.91 8.32 0.72
N LYS A 299 -21.80 7.73 -0.08
CA LYS A 299 -21.40 6.93 -1.25
C LYS A 299 -20.56 7.76 -2.23
N TRP A 300 -20.94 9.01 -2.49
CA TRP A 300 -20.19 9.93 -3.34
C TRP A 300 -18.81 10.28 -2.76
N VAL A 301 -18.71 10.57 -1.46
CA VAL A 301 -17.43 10.79 -0.77
C VAL A 301 -16.53 9.55 -0.87
N GLY A 302 -17.08 8.36 -0.60
CA GLY A 302 -16.36 7.10 -0.71
C GLY A 302 -15.80 6.87 -2.12
N LYS A 303 -16.59 7.14 -3.16
CA LYS A 303 -16.13 7.10 -4.56
C LYS A 303 -14.96 8.06 -4.81
N ILE A 304 -14.98 9.27 -4.24
CA ILE A 304 -13.86 10.22 -4.40
C ILE A 304 -12.60 9.72 -3.67
N HIS A 305 -12.76 9.22 -2.45
CA HIS A 305 -11.65 8.71 -1.65
C HIS A 305 -10.92 7.54 -2.32
N LEU A 306 -11.66 6.67 -2.99
CA LEU A 306 -11.14 5.53 -3.76
C LEU A 306 -10.78 5.91 -5.20
N ASP A 307 -10.53 7.19 -5.51
CA ASP A 307 -10.17 7.72 -6.84
C ASP A 307 -11.10 7.23 -7.97
N HIS A 308 -12.40 7.19 -7.68
CA HIS A 308 -13.48 6.75 -8.57
C HIS A 308 -13.31 5.33 -9.12
N ARG A 309 -12.63 4.46 -8.37
CA ARG A 309 -12.59 3.02 -8.67
C ARG A 309 -13.96 2.41 -8.39
N ASN A 310 -14.27 1.34 -9.13
CA ASN A 310 -15.59 0.70 -9.07
C ASN A 310 -15.59 -0.52 -8.13
N GLY A 311 -14.41 -1.07 -7.84
CA GLY A 311 -14.25 -2.21 -6.96
C GLY A 311 -12.91 -2.21 -6.23
N MET A 312 -12.86 -2.99 -5.16
CA MET A 312 -11.68 -3.23 -4.33
C MET A 312 -11.24 -4.67 -4.57
N SER A 313 -10.04 -4.86 -5.12
CA SER A 313 -9.40 -6.16 -5.29
C SER A 313 -8.40 -6.40 -4.18
N PHE A 314 -8.30 -7.65 -3.72
CA PHE A 314 -7.37 -8.05 -2.66
C PHE A 314 -6.17 -8.73 -3.29
N GLY A 315 -4.96 -8.26 -2.95
CA GLY A 315 -3.76 -8.70 -3.62
C GLY A 315 -3.54 -8.14 -5.03
N PHE A 316 -2.40 -8.50 -5.62
CA PHE A 316 -2.07 -8.21 -7.01
C PHE A 316 -1.24 -9.34 -7.63
N LEU A 317 -1.36 -9.48 -8.94
CA LEU A 317 -0.46 -10.29 -9.76
C LEU A 317 0.34 -9.37 -10.68
N ALA A 318 1.64 -9.64 -10.80
CA ALA A 318 2.53 -8.85 -11.63
C ALA A 318 3.63 -9.72 -12.25
N ARG A 319 3.97 -9.40 -13.50
CA ARG A 319 5.13 -9.92 -14.22
C ARG A 319 6.07 -8.78 -14.54
N GLN A 320 7.18 -8.71 -13.82
CA GLN A 320 8.31 -7.89 -14.21
C GLN A 320 8.84 -8.41 -15.54
N LEU A 321 8.96 -7.52 -16.52
CA LEU A 321 9.55 -7.84 -17.82
C LEU A 321 11.07 -8.01 -17.69
N PRO A 322 11.71 -8.75 -18.61
CA PRO A 322 13.16 -8.92 -18.61
C PRO A 322 13.90 -7.58 -18.58
N VAL A 323 14.95 -7.50 -17.76
CA VAL A 323 15.75 -6.28 -17.61
C VAL A 323 17.16 -6.56 -18.09
N LYS A 324 17.69 -5.70 -18.98
CA LYS A 324 19.10 -5.76 -19.38
C LYS A 324 19.96 -5.17 -18.26
N LEU A 325 20.65 -6.01 -17.50
CA LEU A 325 21.42 -5.58 -16.34
C LEU A 325 22.83 -5.17 -16.74
N LYS A 326 23.26 -3.99 -16.27
CA LYS A 326 24.67 -3.60 -16.27
C LYS A 326 25.35 -4.26 -15.07
N HIS A 327 26.63 -4.60 -15.21
CA HIS A 327 27.41 -5.04 -14.05
C HIS A 327 27.55 -3.88 -13.07
N ALA A 328 27.39 -4.16 -11.78
CA ALA A 328 27.77 -3.21 -10.75
C ALA A 328 29.28 -2.93 -10.84
N ILE A 329 29.66 -1.66 -10.67
CA ILE A 329 31.04 -1.19 -10.83
C ILE A 329 31.64 -1.01 -9.44
N ASP A 330 32.91 -1.38 -9.24
CA ASP A 330 33.56 -1.13 -7.95
C ASP A 330 33.67 0.38 -7.67
N ILE A 331 33.45 0.80 -6.43
CA ILE A 331 33.51 2.23 -6.07
C ILE A 331 34.88 2.86 -6.41
N SER A 332 35.96 2.08 -6.36
CA SER A 332 37.30 2.53 -6.75
C SER A 332 37.38 2.90 -8.23
N GLU A 333 36.76 2.12 -9.11
CA GLU A 333 36.67 2.40 -10.54
C GLU A 333 35.82 3.64 -10.82
N VAL A 334 34.75 3.84 -10.04
CA VAL A 334 33.89 5.03 -10.18
C VAL A 334 34.62 6.30 -9.75
N ARG A 335 35.39 6.26 -8.66
CA ARG A 335 36.21 7.40 -8.20
C ARG A 335 37.27 7.84 -9.21
N ASN A 336 37.73 6.94 -10.08
CA ASN A 336 38.64 7.28 -11.16
C ASN A 336 37.93 7.93 -12.36
N LYS A 337 36.62 7.71 -12.51
CA LYS A 337 35.83 8.14 -13.68
C LYS A 337 35.02 9.41 -13.43
N TYR A 338 34.58 9.64 -12.19
CA TYR A 338 33.75 10.78 -11.80
C TYR A 338 34.49 11.67 -10.81
N ASN A 339 34.28 12.98 -10.90
CA ASN A 339 34.91 13.92 -9.97
C ASN A 339 34.38 13.70 -8.54
N GLU A 340 35.19 13.94 -7.51
CA GLU A 340 34.75 13.84 -6.11
C GLU A 340 33.51 14.70 -5.81
N LYS A 341 33.33 15.81 -6.53
CA LYS A 341 32.14 16.68 -6.44
C LYS A 341 30.86 15.97 -6.88
N ASP A 342 30.93 15.04 -7.83
CA ASP A 342 29.77 14.30 -8.36
C ASP A 342 29.41 13.11 -7.47
N LEU A 343 30.40 12.54 -6.77
CA LEU A 343 30.18 11.44 -5.82
C LEU A 343 29.61 11.92 -4.48
N GLY A 344 29.89 13.16 -4.09
CA GLY A 344 29.35 13.77 -2.89
C GLY A 344 29.60 12.96 -1.60
N ARG A 345 28.87 13.29 -0.53
CA ARG A 345 28.82 12.50 0.71
C ARG A 345 27.62 11.54 0.76
N ARG A 346 26.76 11.58 -0.25
CA ARG A 346 25.55 10.76 -0.35
C ARG A 346 25.92 9.41 -0.96
N ASP A 347 25.06 8.44 -0.76
CA ASP A 347 25.15 7.11 -1.36
C ASP A 347 24.34 7.02 -2.67
N TYR A 348 24.04 8.15 -3.29
CA TYR A 348 23.46 8.23 -4.62
C TYR A 348 23.85 9.52 -5.33
N PHE A 349 23.80 9.48 -6.66
CA PHE A 349 23.98 10.64 -7.53
C PHE A 349 23.14 10.47 -8.81
N ILE A 350 23.02 11.56 -9.58
CA ILE A 350 22.33 11.56 -10.87
C ILE A 350 23.31 12.06 -11.91
N ASN A 351 23.54 11.29 -12.97
CA ASN A 351 24.42 11.72 -14.04
C ASN A 351 23.76 12.76 -14.96
N GLY A 352 24.53 13.33 -15.89
CA GLY A 352 24.04 14.35 -16.83
C GLY A 352 22.88 13.91 -17.74
N GLU A 353 22.64 12.60 -17.88
CA GLU A 353 21.53 12.03 -18.65
C GLU A 353 20.28 11.77 -17.79
N GLY A 354 20.33 12.11 -16.49
CA GLY A 354 19.24 11.89 -15.55
C GLY A 354 19.12 10.45 -15.03
N VAL A 355 20.14 9.60 -15.22
CA VAL A 355 20.17 8.24 -14.67
C VAL A 355 20.58 8.32 -13.21
N ILE A 356 19.81 7.66 -12.35
CA ILE A 356 20.09 7.55 -10.92
C ILE A 356 21.11 6.43 -10.73
N SER A 357 22.16 6.70 -9.97
CA SER A 357 23.16 5.72 -9.55
C SER A 357 23.22 5.69 -8.03
N VAL A 358 23.37 4.50 -7.46
CA VAL A 358 23.46 4.30 -6.00
C VAL A 358 24.74 3.55 -5.63
N ILE A 359 25.27 3.81 -4.46
CA ILE A 359 26.43 3.14 -3.89
C ILE A 359 25.92 2.20 -2.80
N ILE A 360 26.09 0.90 -3.02
CA ILE A 360 25.59 -0.16 -2.13
C ILE A 360 26.78 -0.88 -1.50
N GLU A 361 26.76 -0.97 -0.17
CA GLU A 361 27.74 -1.74 0.59
C GLU A 361 27.29 -3.19 0.75
N THR A 362 28.22 -4.12 0.51
CA THR A 362 28.00 -5.56 0.61
C THR A 362 29.18 -6.21 1.33
N PRO A 363 29.08 -7.49 1.74
CA PRO A 363 30.21 -8.21 2.32
C PRO A 363 31.40 -8.37 1.35
N HIS A 364 31.17 -8.19 0.05
CA HIS A 364 32.16 -8.34 -1.02
C HIS A 364 32.72 -7.00 -1.50
N GLY A 365 32.37 -5.88 -0.84
CA GLY A 365 32.83 -4.54 -1.19
C GLY A 365 31.69 -3.56 -1.47
N LYS A 366 32.07 -2.35 -1.90
CA LYS A 366 31.15 -1.26 -2.23
C LYS A 366 30.99 -1.15 -3.73
N PHE A 367 29.75 -1.23 -4.19
CA PHE A 367 29.44 -1.23 -5.61
C PHE A 367 28.57 -0.05 -5.99
N CYS A 368 28.86 0.57 -7.12
CA CYS A 368 27.99 1.53 -7.77
C CYS A 368 27.05 0.80 -8.75
N VAL A 369 25.75 1.02 -8.60
CA VAL A 369 24.70 0.44 -9.43
C VAL A 369 23.98 1.57 -10.14
N GLU A 370 24.04 1.59 -11.47
CA GLU A 370 23.15 2.41 -12.28
C GLU A 370 21.75 1.78 -12.28
N ILE A 371 20.75 2.53 -11.83
CA ILE A 371 19.38 2.04 -11.73
C ILE A 371 18.79 1.94 -13.14
N PRO A 372 18.47 0.73 -13.64
CA PRO A 372 17.86 0.59 -14.96
C PRO A 372 16.39 0.98 -14.91
N ASP A 373 15.84 1.31 -16.08
CA ASP A 373 14.39 1.40 -16.25
C ASP A 373 13.79 0.00 -16.07
N VAL A 374 12.74 -0.10 -15.24
CA VAL A 374 12.02 -1.35 -15.01
C VAL A 374 10.58 -1.26 -15.47
N TRP A 375 10.06 -2.37 -15.99
CA TRP A 375 8.71 -2.48 -16.50
C TRP A 375 8.02 -3.73 -15.96
N VAL A 376 6.73 -3.60 -15.70
CA VAL A 376 5.90 -4.65 -15.10
C VAL A 376 4.55 -4.69 -15.80
N LEU A 377 4.13 -5.87 -16.25
CA LEU A 377 2.75 -6.15 -16.59
C LEU A 377 1.99 -6.49 -15.31
N THR A 378 0.88 -5.83 -15.06
CA THR A 378 0.03 -6.08 -13.91
C THR A 378 -1.41 -5.80 -14.28
N GLU A 379 -2.33 -6.08 -13.38
CA GLU A 379 -3.74 -5.84 -13.62
C GLU A 379 -4.15 -4.45 -13.11
N ARG A 380 -5.14 -3.85 -13.77
CA ARG A 380 -5.87 -2.70 -13.23
C ARG A 380 -6.56 -3.08 -11.92
N SER A 381 -6.87 -2.10 -11.07
CA SER A 381 -7.66 -2.44 -9.87
C SER A 381 -9.11 -2.77 -10.20
N GLY A 382 -9.68 -3.65 -9.37
CA GLY A 382 -11.02 -4.21 -9.58
C GLY A 382 -11.12 -5.22 -10.73
N ALA A 383 -10.00 -5.65 -11.32
CA ALA A 383 -9.96 -6.84 -12.17
C ALA A 383 -10.04 -8.11 -11.31
N ASN A 384 -10.60 -9.18 -11.88
CA ASN A 384 -10.60 -10.48 -11.24
C ASN A 384 -9.24 -11.15 -11.43
N LYS A 385 -8.50 -11.30 -10.31
CA LYS A 385 -7.13 -11.80 -10.24
C LYS A 385 -6.95 -13.17 -10.89
N THR A 386 -7.99 -14.01 -10.87
CA THR A 386 -7.92 -15.38 -11.37
C THR A 386 -8.61 -15.58 -12.72
N LYS A 387 -9.33 -14.55 -13.21
CA LYS A 387 -10.08 -14.57 -14.48
C LYS A 387 -9.79 -13.31 -15.27
N ILE A 388 -8.53 -13.18 -15.69
CA ILE A 388 -7.98 -12.00 -16.35
C ILE A 388 -8.45 -11.94 -17.80
N ASP A 389 -9.08 -10.84 -18.20
CA ASP A 389 -9.21 -10.48 -19.62
C ASP A 389 -7.95 -9.71 -20.06
N PRO A 390 -7.06 -10.28 -20.88
CA PRO A 390 -5.80 -9.63 -21.21
C PRO A 390 -5.98 -8.31 -22.00
N HIS A 391 -7.07 -8.13 -22.74
CA HIS A 391 -7.32 -6.91 -23.52
C HIS A 391 -7.89 -5.77 -22.67
N ALA A 392 -8.55 -6.09 -21.56
CA ALA A 392 -9.18 -5.12 -20.68
C ALA A 392 -8.42 -4.93 -19.37
N ASP A 393 -7.85 -5.98 -18.79
CA ASP A 393 -7.39 -5.96 -17.41
C ASP A 393 -5.89 -5.73 -17.26
N ILE A 394 -5.09 -6.10 -18.27
CA ILE A 394 -3.63 -5.95 -18.22
C ILE A 394 -3.20 -4.54 -18.60
N ILE A 395 -2.32 -3.98 -17.79
CA ILE A 395 -1.62 -2.72 -18.02
C ILE A 395 -0.13 -2.93 -17.86
N LYS A 396 0.66 -2.04 -18.47
CA LYS A 396 2.10 -1.99 -18.28
C LYS A 396 2.46 -0.75 -17.48
N ILE A 397 3.08 -0.94 -16.34
CA ILE A 397 3.61 0.14 -15.50
C ILE A 397 5.14 0.07 -15.49
N GLY A 398 5.80 1.19 -15.30
CA GLY A 398 7.25 1.23 -15.22
C GLY A 398 7.78 2.35 -14.36
N LEU A 399 9.02 2.22 -13.94
CA LEU A 399 9.79 3.24 -13.25
C LEU A 399 10.97 3.61 -14.16
N VAL A 400 10.84 4.74 -14.85
CA VAL A 400 11.77 5.21 -15.88
C VAL A 400 12.47 6.45 -15.36
N LYS A 401 13.77 6.35 -15.08
CA LYS A 401 14.56 7.44 -14.44
C LYS A 401 13.84 8.05 -13.22
N GLY A 402 13.33 7.19 -12.33
CA GLY A 402 12.59 7.59 -11.12
C GLY A 402 11.19 8.16 -11.37
N ARG A 403 10.63 8.07 -12.58
CA ARG A 403 9.27 8.53 -12.91
C ARG A 403 8.37 7.36 -13.25
N MET A 404 7.16 7.34 -12.68
CA MET A 404 6.16 6.33 -12.99
C MET A 404 5.59 6.54 -14.40
N VAL A 405 5.50 5.47 -15.17
CA VAL A 405 4.93 5.46 -16.53
C VAL A 405 3.82 4.41 -16.58
N LEU A 406 2.72 4.72 -17.26
CA LEU A 406 1.59 3.83 -17.47
C LEU A 406 1.32 3.68 -18.96
N GLN A 407 1.23 2.44 -19.45
CA GLN A 407 0.81 2.10 -20.81
C GLN A 407 -0.44 1.20 -20.77
N THR A 408 -1.37 1.46 -21.69
CA THR A 408 -2.60 0.67 -21.82
C THR A 408 -2.65 -0.13 -23.12
N PRO A 409 -3.40 -1.25 -23.17
CA PRO A 409 -3.55 -2.06 -24.37
C PRO A 409 -4.01 -1.26 -25.59
N ILE A 410 -3.50 -1.64 -26.77
CA ILE A 410 -4.00 -1.16 -28.06
C ILE A 410 -5.50 -1.48 -28.16
N GLY A 411 -6.27 -0.55 -28.73
CA GLY A 411 -7.73 -0.68 -28.86
C GLY A 411 -8.54 -0.32 -27.60
N LEU A 412 -7.90 -0.22 -26.43
CA LEU A 412 -8.61 0.16 -25.21
C LEU A 412 -8.95 1.66 -25.18
N SER A 413 -10.20 1.98 -24.92
CA SER A 413 -10.62 3.34 -24.55
C SER A 413 -10.59 3.48 -23.02
N ILE A 414 -9.66 4.29 -22.51
CA ILE A 414 -9.50 4.49 -21.06
C ILE A 414 -10.75 5.18 -20.50
N LYS A 415 -11.50 4.45 -19.68
CA LYS A 415 -12.60 5.02 -18.88
C LYS A 415 -12.04 5.69 -17.63
N LYS A 416 -12.78 6.61 -17.02
CA LYS A 416 -12.35 7.38 -15.81
C LYS A 416 -11.92 6.48 -14.63
N HIS A 417 -12.51 5.29 -14.50
CA HIS A 417 -12.23 4.32 -13.44
C HIS A 417 -11.09 3.35 -13.77
N TYR A 418 -10.49 3.45 -14.95
CA TYR A 418 -9.42 2.58 -15.38
C TYR A 418 -8.10 3.04 -14.76
N LYS A 419 -7.66 2.32 -13.72
CA LYS A 419 -6.62 2.78 -12.81
C LYS A 419 -5.71 1.61 -12.40
N PRO A 420 -4.39 1.81 -12.23
CA PRO A 420 -3.47 0.75 -11.80
C PRO A 420 -3.73 0.29 -10.35
N SER A 421 -3.09 -0.79 -9.91
CA SER A 421 -3.21 -1.28 -8.52
C SER A 421 -2.88 -0.20 -7.48
N PHE A 422 -3.50 -0.28 -6.29
CA PHE A 422 -3.12 0.56 -5.13
C PHE A 422 -1.63 0.36 -4.80
N ASP A 423 -1.14 -0.87 -4.91
CA ASP A 423 0.23 -1.24 -4.54
C ASP A 423 1.25 -1.01 -5.66
N THR A 424 0.95 -0.15 -6.64
CA THR A 424 1.89 0.18 -7.73
C THR A 424 3.29 0.56 -7.23
N LYS A 425 3.38 1.34 -6.14
CA LYS A 425 4.68 1.75 -5.59
C LYS A 425 5.46 0.57 -4.99
N VAL A 426 4.76 -0.39 -4.36
CA VAL A 426 5.36 -1.62 -3.81
C VAL A 426 5.78 -2.55 -4.95
N ILE A 427 4.94 -2.72 -5.97
CA ILE A 427 5.27 -3.49 -7.19
C ILE A 427 6.56 -2.95 -7.83
N LEU A 428 6.63 -1.63 -8.04
CA LEU A 428 7.80 -0.99 -8.63
C LEU A 428 9.02 -1.04 -7.71
N ALA A 429 8.84 -0.99 -6.38
CA ALA A 429 9.92 -1.16 -5.41
C ALA A 429 10.53 -2.56 -5.48
N HIS A 430 9.70 -3.61 -5.58
CA HIS A 430 10.20 -4.96 -5.81
C HIS A 430 10.91 -5.08 -7.16
N ALA A 431 10.33 -4.54 -8.24
CA ALA A 431 10.91 -4.64 -9.58
C ALA A 431 12.28 -3.93 -9.70
N VAL A 432 12.40 -2.70 -9.18
CA VAL A 432 13.68 -1.98 -9.16
C VAL A 432 14.68 -2.66 -8.23
N GLY A 433 14.22 -3.17 -7.09
CA GLY A 433 15.04 -3.93 -6.17
C GLY A 433 15.59 -5.21 -6.79
N ASN A 434 14.79 -5.95 -7.57
CA ASN A 434 15.25 -7.11 -8.33
C ASN A 434 16.38 -6.72 -9.30
N ALA A 435 16.24 -5.59 -9.99
CA ALA A 435 17.26 -5.11 -10.91
C ALA A 435 18.55 -4.66 -10.20
N MET A 436 18.45 -4.06 -9.03
CA MET A 436 19.59 -3.67 -8.20
C MET A 436 20.35 -4.89 -7.68
N VAL A 437 19.63 -5.85 -7.09
CA VAL A 437 20.17 -7.13 -6.62
C VAL A 437 20.82 -7.88 -7.79
N GLY A 438 20.13 -7.97 -8.92
CA GLY A 438 20.65 -8.62 -10.12
C GLY A 438 21.95 -8.00 -10.62
N SER A 439 22.07 -6.67 -10.62
CA SER A 439 23.28 -5.97 -11.06
C SER A 439 24.49 -6.27 -10.16
N ILE A 440 24.28 -6.37 -8.85
CA ILE A 440 25.30 -6.74 -7.86
C ILE A 440 25.67 -8.22 -8.01
N LEU A 441 24.68 -9.12 -8.02
CA LEU A 441 24.91 -10.55 -8.18
C LEU A 441 25.62 -10.87 -9.49
N LYS A 442 25.30 -10.16 -10.58
CA LYS A 442 25.97 -10.32 -11.87
C LYS A 442 27.47 -9.96 -11.83
N ARG A 443 27.87 -9.08 -10.90
CA ARG A 443 29.28 -8.76 -10.65
C ARG A 443 29.98 -9.81 -9.79
N ILE A 444 29.31 -10.27 -8.73
CA ILE A 444 29.87 -11.20 -7.73
C ILE A 444 29.87 -12.65 -8.24
N ASN A 445 28.76 -13.08 -8.83
CA ASN A 445 28.53 -14.43 -9.36
C ASN A 445 27.89 -14.35 -10.75
N PRO A 446 28.70 -14.36 -11.83
CA PRO A 446 28.20 -14.32 -13.21
C PRO A 446 27.28 -15.50 -13.59
N SER A 447 27.32 -16.60 -12.84
CA SER A 447 26.49 -17.79 -13.05
C SER A 447 25.22 -17.81 -12.19
N SER A 448 24.87 -16.69 -11.55
CA SER A 448 23.67 -16.59 -10.71
C SER A 448 22.40 -16.93 -11.49
N LYS A 449 21.63 -17.91 -10.98
CA LYS A 449 20.34 -18.29 -11.57
C LYS A 449 19.31 -17.16 -11.50
N PHE A 450 19.32 -16.36 -10.43
CA PHE A 450 18.45 -15.19 -10.32
C PHE A 450 18.74 -14.16 -11.42
N VAL A 451 20.02 -13.88 -11.69
CA VAL A 451 20.42 -12.97 -12.77
C VAL A 451 19.95 -13.52 -14.12
N TYR A 452 20.20 -14.80 -14.40
CA TYR A 452 19.74 -15.44 -15.63
C TYR A 452 18.22 -15.34 -15.81
N ALA A 453 17.45 -15.68 -14.77
CA ALA A 453 15.99 -15.60 -14.79
C ALA A 453 15.52 -14.16 -15.04
N LEU A 454 16.06 -13.18 -14.32
CA LEU A 454 15.66 -11.78 -14.45
C LEU A 454 15.99 -11.20 -15.84
N GLU A 455 17.15 -11.51 -16.43
CA GLU A 455 17.52 -11.00 -17.76
C GLU A 455 16.79 -11.71 -18.91
N LYS A 456 16.40 -12.98 -18.72
CA LYS A 456 15.78 -13.79 -19.78
C LYS A 456 14.26 -13.80 -19.72
N ASN A 457 13.71 -13.98 -18.52
CA ASN A 457 12.30 -14.26 -18.27
C ASN A 457 11.62 -13.20 -17.39
N GLY A 458 12.40 -12.24 -16.86
CA GLY A 458 11.89 -11.35 -15.82
C GLY A 458 11.54 -12.13 -14.55
N MET A 459 10.66 -11.56 -13.71
CA MET A 459 10.25 -12.17 -12.43
C MET A 459 8.74 -12.02 -12.21
N ALA A 460 8.13 -12.98 -11.53
CA ALA A 460 6.80 -12.83 -10.97
C ALA A 460 6.86 -12.07 -9.64
N ILE A 461 5.88 -11.19 -9.43
CA ILE A 461 5.68 -10.45 -8.18
C ILE A 461 4.21 -10.64 -7.83
N SER A 462 3.93 -11.27 -6.70
CA SER A 462 2.56 -11.60 -6.30
C SER A 462 2.31 -11.20 -4.87
N HIS A 463 1.10 -10.75 -4.59
CA HIS A 463 0.68 -10.35 -3.24
C HIS A 463 -0.70 -10.88 -2.90
N TRP A 464 -0.88 -11.38 -1.68
CA TRP A 464 -2.18 -11.74 -1.11
C TRP A 464 -2.24 -11.40 0.38
N HIS A 465 -3.46 -11.26 0.92
CA HIS A 465 -3.69 -10.90 2.31
C HIS A 465 -3.69 -12.11 3.25
N GLY A 466 -2.52 -12.75 3.30
CA GLY A 466 -2.25 -13.94 4.08
C GLY A 466 -0.76 -14.15 4.26
N TYR A 467 -0.37 -15.23 4.93
CA TYR A 467 1.03 -15.51 5.26
C TYR A 467 1.46 -16.90 4.79
N LEU A 468 2.70 -16.99 4.34
CA LEU A 468 3.35 -18.27 4.09
C LEU A 468 3.69 -18.94 5.42
N ASN A 469 3.54 -20.25 5.47
CA ASN A 469 4.04 -21.07 6.56
C ASN A 469 5.57 -21.14 6.46
N SER A 470 6.27 -20.75 7.52
CA SER A 470 7.74 -20.69 7.54
C SER A 470 8.43 -22.03 7.28
N LYS A 471 7.72 -23.15 7.48
CA LYS A 471 8.22 -24.50 7.16
C LYS A 471 8.26 -24.82 5.66
N HIS A 472 7.56 -24.03 4.84
CA HIS A 472 7.43 -24.25 3.40
C HIS A 472 8.19 -23.21 2.56
N ILE A 473 9.03 -22.37 3.18
CA ILE A 473 9.86 -21.41 2.43
C ILE A 473 10.83 -22.19 1.52
N PRO A 474 10.81 -21.95 0.19
CA PRO A 474 11.73 -22.61 -0.72
C PRO A 474 13.19 -22.28 -0.43
N LEU A 475 14.09 -23.24 -0.65
CA LEU A 475 15.53 -23.00 -0.52
C LEU A 475 15.98 -21.91 -1.49
N GLY A 476 16.77 -20.94 -0.99
CA GLY A 476 17.24 -19.79 -1.78
C GLY A 476 16.28 -18.59 -1.80
N TRP A 477 15.10 -18.70 -1.17
CA TRP A 477 14.20 -17.58 -0.93
C TRP A 477 14.41 -17.00 0.47
N TYR A 478 14.62 -15.70 0.55
CA TYR A 478 14.86 -14.99 1.81
C TYR A 478 13.63 -14.23 2.28
N VAL A 479 13.28 -14.40 3.56
CA VAL A 479 12.17 -13.69 4.18
C VAL A 479 12.65 -12.42 4.87
N TYR A 480 11.87 -11.34 4.75
CA TYR A 480 12.06 -10.09 5.48
C TYR A 480 10.73 -9.37 5.75
N GLY A 481 10.79 -8.31 6.55
CA GLY A 481 9.65 -7.41 6.78
C GLY A 481 8.82 -7.70 8.03
N GLU A 482 8.97 -8.88 8.64
CA GLU A 482 8.19 -9.30 9.82
C GLU A 482 8.30 -8.35 11.04
N GLU A 483 9.41 -7.64 11.15
CA GLU A 483 9.69 -6.69 12.25
C GLU A 483 9.35 -5.24 11.87
N ARG A 484 8.87 -4.99 10.65
CA ARG A 484 8.54 -3.63 10.19
C ARG A 484 7.17 -3.19 10.73
N PRO A 485 6.96 -1.88 10.94
CA PRO A 485 5.65 -1.38 11.36
C PRO A 485 4.53 -1.72 10.36
N PRO A 486 3.31 -2.10 10.84
CA PRO A 486 2.16 -2.47 10.02
C PRO A 486 1.47 -1.24 9.39
N VAL A 487 2.12 -0.62 8.41
CA VAL A 487 1.59 0.53 7.67
C VAL A 487 0.43 0.15 6.75
N SER A 488 -0.35 1.14 6.29
CA SER A 488 -1.41 0.84 5.31
C SER A 488 -0.85 0.58 3.92
N CYS A 489 -1.58 -0.21 3.12
CA CYS A 489 -1.25 -0.47 1.73
C CYS A 489 -1.11 0.84 0.93
N SER A 490 -0.36 0.80 -0.17
CA SER A 490 -0.08 1.99 -1.01
C SER A 490 0.69 3.14 -0.33
N SER A 491 1.11 3.00 0.93
CA SER A 491 1.88 4.05 1.61
C SER A 491 3.31 4.15 1.04
N PRO A 492 3.95 5.34 1.07
CA PRO A 492 5.36 5.46 0.75
C PRO A 492 6.25 4.55 1.62
N GLN A 493 5.88 4.36 2.88
CA GLN A 493 6.57 3.50 3.83
C GLN A 493 6.63 2.04 3.36
N SER A 494 5.53 1.47 2.88
CA SER A 494 5.52 0.07 2.43
C SER A 494 6.48 -0.16 1.25
N ALA A 495 6.55 0.80 0.31
CA ALA A 495 7.50 0.74 -0.80
C ALA A 495 8.96 0.87 -0.34
N ILE A 496 9.23 1.71 0.67
CA ILE A 496 10.56 1.84 1.28
C ILE A 496 10.96 0.53 1.97
N TYR A 497 10.08 -0.05 2.79
CA TYR A 497 10.33 -1.33 3.48
C TYR A 497 10.58 -2.47 2.49
N ALA A 498 9.82 -2.52 1.39
CA ALA A 498 10.00 -3.50 0.34
C ALA A 498 11.41 -3.43 -0.28
N LEU A 499 11.85 -2.23 -0.69
CA LEU A 499 13.17 -2.07 -1.31
C LEU A 499 14.29 -2.32 -0.30
N GLN A 500 14.22 -1.70 0.87
CA GLN A 500 15.24 -1.80 1.91
C GLN A 500 15.40 -3.25 2.40
N GLY A 501 14.29 -3.91 2.72
CA GLY A 501 14.30 -5.29 3.20
C GLY A 501 14.80 -6.28 2.14
N LYS A 502 14.55 -6.03 0.85
CA LYS A 502 15.12 -6.84 -0.23
C LYS A 502 16.65 -6.71 -0.30
N LEU A 503 17.18 -5.49 -0.17
CA LEU A 503 18.64 -5.28 -0.12
C LEU A 503 19.25 -5.94 1.12
N ASP A 504 18.58 -5.85 2.27
CA ASP A 504 18.97 -6.57 3.49
C ASP A 504 18.96 -8.10 3.27
N ALA A 505 17.96 -8.64 2.55
CA ALA A 505 17.85 -10.06 2.23
C ALA A 505 18.97 -10.56 1.31
N MET A 506 19.32 -9.79 0.26
CA MET A 506 20.49 -10.06 -0.57
C MET A 506 21.79 -9.99 0.26
N TYR A 507 21.91 -8.99 1.14
CA TYR A 507 23.10 -8.88 2.00
C TYR A 507 23.27 -10.11 2.89
N LYS A 508 22.17 -10.63 3.47
CA LYS A 508 22.16 -11.88 4.24
C LYS A 508 22.57 -13.09 3.40
N SER A 509 22.07 -13.22 2.17
CA SER A 509 22.45 -14.34 1.29
C SER A 509 23.93 -14.32 0.94
N LEU A 510 24.48 -13.12 0.68
CA LEU A 510 25.91 -12.94 0.41
C LEU A 510 26.78 -13.25 1.63
N LEU A 511 26.34 -12.89 2.83
CA LEU A 511 27.03 -13.25 4.08
C LEU A 511 27.04 -14.76 4.32
N ALA A 512 25.91 -15.42 4.06
CA ALA A 512 25.79 -16.86 4.24
C ALA A 512 26.48 -17.67 3.12
N ASN A 513 26.94 -16.99 2.05
CA ASN A 513 27.45 -17.62 0.84
C ASN A 513 26.45 -18.61 0.22
N GLU A 514 25.18 -18.22 0.22
CA GLU A 514 24.04 -19.00 -0.27
C GLU A 514 23.50 -18.42 -1.57
N GLU A 515 22.90 -19.26 -2.40
CA GLU A 515 22.32 -18.84 -3.68
C GLU A 515 21.02 -18.06 -3.45
N TYR A 516 21.00 -16.78 -3.85
CA TYR A 516 19.79 -15.97 -3.87
C TYR A 516 18.97 -16.29 -5.12
N LEU A 517 17.73 -16.77 -4.91
CA LEU A 517 16.79 -17.14 -5.99
C LEU A 517 15.53 -16.26 -5.98
N GLY A 518 15.23 -15.62 -4.87
CA GLY A 518 14.11 -14.70 -4.71
C GLY A 518 13.90 -14.30 -3.26
N ASP A 519 12.76 -13.71 -2.99
CA ASP A 519 12.45 -13.20 -1.66
C ASP A 519 10.95 -13.16 -1.37
N ILE A 520 10.66 -13.17 -0.08
CA ILE A 520 9.33 -13.08 0.50
C ILE A 520 9.32 -11.87 1.45
N HIS A 521 8.50 -10.88 1.12
CA HIS A 521 8.29 -9.71 1.93
C HIS A 521 6.99 -9.85 2.71
N ILE A 522 7.11 -9.97 4.02
CA ILE A 522 5.99 -9.96 4.94
C ILE A 522 5.65 -8.51 5.27
N GLU A 523 4.41 -8.12 5.02
CA GLU A 523 3.84 -6.85 5.45
C GLU A 523 2.94 -7.13 6.67
N PRO A 524 3.40 -6.84 7.91
CA PRO A 524 2.66 -7.19 9.11
C PRO A 524 1.25 -6.58 9.12
N GLN A 525 0.26 -7.39 9.51
CA GLN A 525 -1.15 -7.03 9.48
C GLN A 525 -1.62 -6.53 8.10
N HIS A 526 -1.10 -7.14 7.02
CA HIS A 526 -1.54 -6.89 5.66
C HIS A 526 -1.45 -8.16 4.81
N GLY A 527 -0.26 -8.72 4.61
CA GLY A 527 -0.11 -9.92 3.80
C GLY A 527 1.33 -10.23 3.39
N THR A 528 1.46 -11.02 2.34
CA THR A 528 2.75 -11.50 1.81
C THR A 528 2.93 -10.99 0.40
N ASN A 529 4.11 -10.47 0.07
CA ASN A 529 4.58 -10.34 -1.30
C ASN A 529 5.66 -11.40 -1.55
N ILE A 530 5.66 -12.02 -2.73
CA ILE A 530 6.71 -12.97 -3.14
C ILE A 530 7.24 -12.61 -4.52
N ASN A 531 8.57 -12.67 -4.66
CA ASN A 531 9.25 -12.67 -5.96
C ASN A 531 9.54 -14.11 -6.35
N TYR A 532 9.09 -14.53 -7.53
CA TYR A 532 9.19 -15.91 -8.01
C TYR A 532 9.55 -15.96 -9.50
N LEU A 533 9.86 -17.14 -10.04
CA LEU A 533 10.30 -17.28 -11.43
C LEU A 533 9.20 -16.94 -12.44
N SER A 534 8.00 -17.49 -12.24
CA SER A 534 6.79 -17.19 -13.01
C SER A 534 5.55 -17.25 -12.10
N LEU A 535 4.42 -16.70 -12.56
CA LEU A 535 3.17 -16.77 -11.80
C LEU A 535 2.57 -18.18 -11.86
N SER A 536 2.74 -18.89 -12.97
CA SER A 536 2.30 -20.28 -13.08
C SER A 536 3.06 -21.19 -12.11
N GLU A 537 4.40 -21.10 -12.07
CA GLU A 537 5.20 -21.88 -11.10
C GLU A 537 4.88 -21.50 -9.65
N LEU A 538 4.61 -20.21 -9.39
CA LEU A 538 4.14 -19.79 -8.06
C LEU A 538 2.79 -20.44 -7.71
N GLY A 539 1.85 -20.47 -8.66
CA GLY A 539 0.57 -21.14 -8.49
C GLY A 539 0.72 -22.63 -8.22
N GLU A 540 1.64 -23.32 -8.90
CA GLU A 540 1.96 -24.73 -8.63
C GLU A 540 2.55 -24.91 -7.23
N PHE A 541 3.51 -24.06 -6.84
CA PHE A 541 4.10 -24.09 -5.50
C PHE A 541 3.04 -23.90 -4.40
N LEU A 542 2.17 -22.91 -4.55
CA LEU A 542 1.10 -22.63 -3.57
C LEU A 542 0.07 -23.76 -3.49
N ASN A 543 -0.11 -24.54 -4.56
CA ASN A 543 -0.99 -25.72 -4.57
C ASN A 543 -0.28 -27.02 -4.17
N SER A 544 1.03 -27.00 -3.87
CA SER A 544 1.78 -28.21 -3.51
C SER A 544 1.35 -28.82 -2.17
N SER A 545 0.76 -28.01 -1.29
CA SER A 545 0.13 -28.43 -0.04
C SER A 545 -0.83 -27.34 0.47
N GLU A 546 -1.91 -27.73 1.12
CA GLU A 546 -2.86 -26.80 1.78
C GLU A 546 -2.22 -26.03 2.95
N GLU A 547 -1.05 -26.46 3.43
CA GLU A 547 -0.33 -25.82 4.54
C GLU A 547 0.70 -24.77 4.10
N VAL A 548 0.87 -24.54 2.79
CA VAL A 548 1.88 -23.59 2.27
C VAL A 548 1.54 -22.16 2.66
N SER A 549 0.28 -21.75 2.53
CA SER A 549 -0.19 -20.42 2.89
C SER A 549 -1.66 -20.42 3.30
N ALA A 550 -2.08 -19.36 3.99
CA ALA A 550 -3.48 -19.14 4.30
C ALA A 550 -3.80 -17.65 4.39
N LEU A 551 -5.08 -17.30 4.17
CA LEU A 551 -5.61 -15.95 4.36
C LEU A 551 -5.64 -15.52 5.83
N GLY A 552 -5.70 -14.21 6.05
CA GLY A 552 -5.79 -13.62 7.37
C GLY A 552 -4.50 -13.77 8.16
N ASN A 553 -4.61 -13.92 9.48
CA ASN A 553 -3.44 -13.94 10.37
C ASN A 553 -2.87 -15.34 10.61
N LYS A 554 -3.35 -16.36 9.90
CA LYS A 554 -2.80 -17.72 9.99
C LYS A 554 -1.36 -17.71 9.48
N TYR A 555 -0.44 -18.29 10.26
CA TYR A 555 1.02 -18.26 10.08
C TYR A 555 1.73 -16.91 10.33
N LEU A 556 1.02 -15.83 10.69
CA LEU A 556 1.67 -14.61 11.13
C LEU A 556 2.36 -14.84 12.48
N ASN A 557 3.69 -14.71 12.52
CA ASN A 557 4.45 -14.81 13.76
C ASN A 557 4.43 -13.46 14.49
N TYR A 558 3.58 -13.33 15.52
CA TYR A 558 3.46 -12.09 16.30
C TYR A 558 4.68 -11.77 17.17
N ARG A 559 5.69 -12.66 17.25
CA ARG A 559 6.85 -12.47 18.13
C ARG A 559 7.74 -11.28 17.76
N SER A 560 7.57 -10.67 16.60
CA SER A 560 8.32 -9.49 16.14
C SER A 560 7.58 -8.16 16.27
N ALA A 561 6.26 -8.17 16.55
CA ALA A 561 5.43 -6.96 16.62
C ALA A 561 4.85 -6.69 18.03
N ALA A 562 5.18 -7.55 19.00
CA ALA A 562 4.64 -7.56 20.35
C ALA A 562 5.70 -7.52 21.44
#